data_AF-A0A8T4TN86-F1
#
_entry.id   AF-A0A8T4TN86-F1
#
_cell.length_a   1.000
_cell.length_b   1.000
_cell.length_c   1.000
_cell.angle_alpha   90.00
_cell.angle_beta   90.00
_cell.angle_gamma   90.00
#
_symmetry.space_group_name_H-M   'P 1'
#
loop_
_entity.id
_entity.type
_entity.pdbx_description
1 polymer ?
#
loop_
_entity_poly.entity_id
_entity_poly.type
_entity_poly.pdbx_seq_one_letter_code
_entity_poly.pdbx_strand_id
1 'polypeptide(L)'
;MVKKKKNIGNIIILIVIIIIIAILIYSVVSFKKSVGEKGENFVICDKENNCLIAMHIHTEVDIKVCGKEIKIPLEAGDKTGTHTHKERNLLHFEERLKYDNKTQTIIETEPITLKNFFNHKDVKIIFNNTCIADKCNGDLCNGKERILYFRVNDKQNHEFENYVWKDGDKIKIIFDQPFPEQ
;
A
#
# COMPACT_ATOMS: atom_id res chain seq x y z
N MET A 1 29.01 53.09 -30.69
CA MET A 1 28.43 52.17 -29.68
C MET A 1 27.02 51.80 -30.10
N VAL A 2 26.80 50.58 -30.62
CA VAL A 2 25.45 50.12 -31.02
C VAL A 2 24.70 49.69 -29.76
N LYS A 3 23.71 50.49 -29.32
CA LYS A 3 22.81 50.11 -28.23
C LYS A 3 21.90 48.98 -28.73
N LYS A 4 22.22 47.72 -28.39
CA LYS A 4 21.33 46.57 -28.57
C LYS A 4 20.02 46.87 -27.85
N LYS A 5 18.98 47.22 -28.61
CA LYS A 5 17.62 47.43 -28.09
C LYS A 5 17.14 46.06 -27.60
N LYS A 6 17.25 45.79 -26.30
CA LYS A 6 16.76 44.54 -25.71
C LYS A 6 15.27 44.44 -26.03
N ASN A 7 14.86 43.34 -26.69
CA ASN A 7 13.46 43.06 -26.99
C ASN A 7 12.73 42.78 -25.67
N ILE A 8 12.22 43.86 -25.06
CA ILE A 8 11.46 43.82 -23.80
C ILE A 8 10.28 42.84 -23.91
N GLY A 9 9.66 42.70 -25.09
CA GLY A 9 8.59 41.73 -25.33
C GLY A 9 9.01 40.28 -25.09
N ASN A 10 10.22 39.88 -25.50
CA ASN A 10 10.70 38.51 -25.29
C ASN A 10 10.96 38.21 -23.81
N ILE A 11 11.38 39.22 -23.05
CA ILE A 11 11.59 39.10 -21.60
C ILE A 11 10.26 38.90 -20.87
N ILE A 12 9.22 39.66 -21.24
CA ILE A 12 7.88 39.53 -20.66
C ILE A 12 7.30 38.14 -20.94
N ILE A 13 7.41 37.66 -22.19
CA ILE A 13 6.92 36.32 -22.57
C ILE A 13 7.61 35.23 -21.74
N LEU A 14 8.95 35.31 -21.56
CA LEU A 14 9.70 34.36 -20.76
C LEU A 14 9.23 34.35 -19.29
N ILE A 15 8.99 35.52 -18.69
CA ILE A 15 8.49 35.64 -17.32
C ILE A 15 7.13 34.98 -17.18
N VAL A 16 6.21 35.21 -18.13
CA VAL A 16 4.88 34.59 -18.13
C VAL A 16 4.97 33.06 -18.19
N ILE A 17 5.85 32.52 -19.05
CA ILE A 17 6.06 31.08 -19.15
C ILE A 17 6.59 30.50 -17.83
N ILE A 18 7.56 31.16 -17.19
CA ILE A 18 8.10 30.71 -15.89
C ILE A 18 7.01 30.70 -14.81
N ILE A 19 6.15 31.73 -14.77
CA ILE A 19 5.03 31.81 -13.82
C ILE A 19 4.04 30.66 -14.07
N ILE A 20 3.68 30.37 -15.32
CA ILE A 20 2.79 29.26 -15.67
C ILE A 20 3.40 27.92 -15.23
N ILE A 21 4.68 27.69 -15.49
CA ILE A 21 5.38 26.47 -15.07
C ILE A 21 5.37 26.34 -13.54
N ALA A 22 5.64 27.44 -12.81
CA ALA A 22 5.62 27.44 -11.35
C ALA A 22 4.21 27.11 -10.80
N ILE A 23 3.15 27.66 -11.40
CA ILE A 23 1.76 27.35 -11.04
C ILE A 23 1.44 25.88 -11.30
N LEU A 24 1.87 25.34 -12.44
CA LEU A 24 1.66 23.92 -12.76
C LEU A 24 2.39 23.00 -11.80
N ILE A 25 3.66 23.28 -11.48
CA ILE A 25 4.43 22.54 -10.48
C ILE A 25 3.76 22.62 -9.11
N TYR A 26 3.35 23.80 -8.69
CA TYR A 26 2.65 24.01 -7.42
C TYR A 26 1.34 23.20 -7.38
N SER A 27 0.55 23.25 -8.46
CA SER A 27 -0.70 22.50 -8.58
C SER A 27 -0.46 20.99 -8.49
N VAL A 28 0.54 20.44 -9.19
CA VAL A 28 0.87 19.01 -9.12
C VAL A 28 1.36 18.61 -7.72
N VAL A 29 2.19 19.43 -7.08
CA VAL A 29 2.69 19.16 -5.72
C VAL A 29 1.55 19.23 -4.70
N SER A 30 0.68 20.25 -4.81
CA SER A 30 -0.48 20.41 -3.93
C SER A 30 -1.46 19.25 -4.11
N PHE A 31 -1.76 18.88 -5.36
CA PHE A 31 -2.61 17.74 -5.68
C PHE A 31 -2.03 16.44 -5.14
N LYS A 32 -0.72 16.18 -5.31
CA LYS A 32 -0.08 15.01 -4.70
C LYS A 32 -0.10 15.01 -3.17
N LYS A 33 -0.09 16.19 -2.55
CA LYS A 33 -0.27 16.31 -1.09
C LYS A 33 -1.71 16.06 -0.65
N SER A 34 -2.71 16.42 -1.46
CA SER A 34 -4.14 16.27 -1.13
C SER A 34 -4.75 14.95 -1.60
N VAL A 35 -4.20 14.33 -2.65
CA VAL A 35 -4.63 13.04 -3.23
C VAL A 35 -3.75 11.88 -2.77
N GLY A 36 -2.67 12.17 -2.04
CA GLY A 36 -2.22 11.20 -1.05
C GLY A 36 -3.35 11.08 -0.04
N GLU A 37 -4.20 10.05 -0.24
CA GLU A 37 -5.27 9.59 0.63
C GLU A 37 -4.73 9.25 2.02
N LYS A 38 -4.19 10.23 2.73
CA LYS A 38 -4.16 10.16 4.17
C LYS A 38 -5.62 10.29 4.57
N GLY A 39 -6.35 9.17 4.55
CA GLY A 39 -7.58 9.06 5.30
C GLY A 39 -7.27 9.63 6.67
N GLU A 40 -7.92 10.73 7.03
CA GLU A 40 -7.63 11.39 8.29
C GLU A 40 -8.05 10.42 9.38
N ASN A 41 -7.08 9.66 9.91
CA ASN A 41 -7.34 8.79 11.03
C ASN A 41 -7.79 9.69 12.18
N PHE A 42 -9.06 9.59 12.57
CA PHE A 42 -9.58 10.38 13.68
C PHE A 42 -9.85 9.47 14.87
N VAL A 43 -9.41 9.95 16.03
CA VAL A 43 -9.57 9.26 17.30
C VAL A 43 -10.78 9.84 18.03
N ILE A 44 -11.70 8.98 18.42
CA ILE A 44 -12.86 9.31 19.26
C ILE A 44 -12.67 8.60 20.59
N CYS A 45 -12.64 9.35 21.69
CA CYS A 45 -12.60 8.80 23.04
C CYS A 45 -13.88 9.17 23.79
N ASP A 46 -14.40 8.24 24.59
CA ASP A 46 -15.43 8.55 25.57
C ASP A 46 -14.83 9.13 26.87
N LYS A 47 -15.70 9.40 27.86
CA LYS A 47 -15.30 9.94 29.16
C LYS A 47 -14.52 8.94 30.02
N GLU A 48 -14.62 7.65 29.72
CA GLU A 48 -13.94 6.55 30.42
C GLU A 48 -12.60 6.20 29.74
N ASN A 49 -12.19 6.98 28.74
CA ASN A 49 -10.98 6.78 27.94
C ASN A 49 -10.99 5.47 27.12
N ASN A 50 -12.18 4.99 26.75
CA ASN A 50 -12.32 4.00 25.70
C ASN A 50 -12.23 4.74 24.36
N CYS A 51 -11.12 4.55 23.65
CA CYS A 51 -10.87 5.23 22.38
C CYS A 51 -11.00 4.28 21.19
N LEU A 52 -11.54 4.82 20.11
CA LEU A 52 -11.60 4.19 18.80
C LEU A 52 -10.86 5.08 17.81
N ILE A 53 -10.14 4.46 16.88
CA ILE A 53 -9.55 5.13 15.71
C ILE A 53 -10.31 4.67 14.48
N ALA A 54 -10.90 5.61 13.75
CA ALA A 54 -11.42 5.32 12.41
C ALA A 54 -10.25 5.35 11.42
N MET A 55 -10.12 4.30 10.62
CA MET A 55 -9.03 4.18 9.66
C MET A 55 -9.58 3.89 8.27
N HIS A 56 -8.92 4.47 7.28
CA HIS A 56 -9.13 4.20 5.87
C HIS A 56 -7.77 3.93 5.26
N ILE A 57 -7.52 2.67 4.93
CA ILE A 57 -6.19 2.17 4.55
C ILE A 57 -6.27 1.53 3.16
N HIS A 58 -5.33 1.89 2.28
CA HIS A 58 -5.14 1.23 0.99
C HIS A 58 -3.73 0.64 0.87
N THR A 59 -3.61 -0.60 0.37
CA THR A 59 -2.30 -1.21 0.08
C THR A 59 -2.32 -2.04 -1.19
N GLU A 60 -1.24 -1.94 -1.98
CA GLU A 60 -1.05 -2.75 -3.19
C GLU A 60 -0.43 -4.11 -2.81
N VAL A 61 -0.96 -5.21 -3.36
CA VAL A 61 -0.46 -6.57 -3.12
C VAL A 61 -0.14 -7.28 -4.44
N ASP A 62 1.14 -7.46 -4.74
CA ASP A 62 1.61 -8.26 -5.87
C ASP A 62 1.95 -9.68 -5.42
N ILE A 63 1.32 -10.69 -6.03
CA ILE A 63 1.56 -12.10 -5.72
C ILE A 63 2.12 -12.79 -6.98
N LYS A 64 3.31 -13.38 -6.86
CA LYS A 64 3.95 -14.13 -7.94
C LYS A 64 4.34 -15.52 -7.49
N VAL A 65 3.90 -16.53 -8.22
CA VAL A 65 4.21 -17.94 -7.94
C VAL A 65 4.76 -18.59 -9.20
N CYS A 66 5.99 -19.10 -9.14
CA CYS A 66 6.68 -19.67 -10.29
C CYS A 66 6.72 -18.73 -11.51
N GLY A 67 6.94 -17.43 -11.30
CA GLY A 67 6.94 -16.41 -12.37
C GLY A 67 5.57 -16.04 -12.93
N LYS A 68 4.47 -16.60 -12.40
CA LYS A 68 3.10 -16.25 -12.80
C LYS A 68 2.46 -15.35 -11.75
N GLU A 69 1.81 -14.29 -12.21
CA GLU A 69 1.01 -13.42 -11.33
C GLU A 69 -0.28 -14.13 -10.89
N ILE A 70 -0.51 -14.15 -9.58
CA ILE A 70 -1.79 -14.54 -8.99
C ILE A 70 -2.59 -13.27 -8.73
N LYS A 71 -3.81 -13.24 -9.26
CA LYS A 71 -4.73 -12.12 -9.07
C LYS A 71 -5.63 -12.40 -7.89
N ILE A 72 -5.73 -11.43 -6.99
CA ILE A 72 -6.71 -11.47 -5.91
C ILE A 72 -8.10 -11.21 -6.52
N PRO A 73 -9.15 -11.93 -6.09
CA PRO A 73 -10.51 -11.66 -6.56
C PRO A 73 -10.93 -10.21 -6.25
N LEU A 74 -11.75 -9.62 -7.14
CA LEU A 74 -12.30 -8.27 -6.95
C LEU A 74 -13.45 -8.30 -5.95
N GLU A 75 -13.61 -7.23 -5.18
CA GLU A 75 -14.69 -7.08 -4.18
C GLU A 75 -14.81 -8.27 -3.20
N ALA A 76 -13.68 -8.91 -2.88
CA ALA A 76 -13.59 -10.07 -2.01
C ALA A 76 -13.06 -9.70 -0.63
N GLY A 77 -13.63 -10.29 0.41
CA GLY A 77 -13.33 -9.94 1.80
C GLY A 77 -14.58 -9.49 2.53
N ASP A 78 -14.39 -8.97 3.74
CA ASP A 78 -15.47 -8.38 4.50
C ASP A 78 -15.68 -6.91 4.08
N LYS A 79 -16.86 -6.60 3.56
CA LYS A 79 -17.21 -5.24 3.11
C LYS A 79 -17.29 -4.24 4.27
N THR A 80 -17.43 -4.72 5.51
CA THR A 80 -17.36 -3.88 6.71
C THR A 80 -15.96 -3.79 7.32
N GLY A 81 -14.99 -4.52 6.78
CA GLY A 81 -13.60 -4.56 7.23
C GLY A 81 -12.64 -4.66 6.05
N THR A 82 -11.71 -5.62 6.08
CA THR A 82 -10.72 -5.78 5.01
C THR A 82 -11.30 -6.48 3.78
N HIS A 83 -11.23 -5.82 2.63
CA HIS A 83 -11.67 -6.34 1.34
C HIS A 83 -10.84 -5.80 0.18
N THR A 84 -11.00 -6.35 -1.03
CA THR A 84 -10.46 -5.75 -2.25
C THR A 84 -11.41 -4.72 -2.84
N HIS A 85 -10.85 -3.63 -3.38
CA HIS A 85 -11.64 -2.65 -4.12
C HIS A 85 -11.92 -3.15 -5.57
N LYS A 86 -12.45 -2.26 -6.42
CA LYS A 86 -12.69 -2.52 -7.85
C LYS A 86 -11.38 -2.52 -8.66
N GLU A 87 -10.34 -1.86 -8.17
CA GLU A 87 -9.00 -1.96 -8.72
C GLU A 87 -8.37 -3.30 -8.32
N ARG A 88 -7.63 -3.88 -9.25
CA ARG A 88 -6.97 -5.18 -9.02
C ARG A 88 -5.88 -5.02 -7.99
N ASN A 89 -5.78 -6.03 -7.11
CA ASN A 89 -4.68 -6.17 -6.16
C ASN A 89 -4.55 -4.99 -5.17
N LEU A 90 -5.61 -4.22 -4.98
CA LEU A 90 -5.69 -3.17 -3.98
C LEU A 90 -6.52 -3.68 -2.80
N LEU A 91 -5.88 -3.88 -1.65
CA LEU A 91 -6.59 -4.10 -0.41
C LEU A 91 -7.06 -2.77 0.15
N HIS A 92 -8.24 -2.82 0.76
CA HIS A 92 -8.93 -1.71 1.35
C HIS A 92 -9.45 -2.12 2.73
N PHE A 93 -9.32 -1.23 3.70
CA PHE A 93 -9.89 -1.38 5.03
C PHE A 93 -10.49 -0.04 5.45
N GLU A 94 -11.75 -0.09 5.86
CA GLU A 94 -12.49 1.07 6.35
C GLU A 94 -13.32 0.66 7.57
N GLU A 95 -12.73 0.77 8.76
CA GLU A 95 -13.43 0.47 10.01
C GLU A 95 -12.82 1.23 11.20
N ARG A 96 -13.45 1.08 12.37
CA ARG A 96 -12.98 1.59 13.65
C ARG A 96 -12.27 0.49 14.42
N LEU A 97 -11.07 0.76 14.91
CA LEU A 97 -10.31 -0.15 15.77
C LEU A 97 -10.17 0.42 17.17
N LYS A 98 -10.05 -0.48 18.16
CA LYS A 98 -9.73 -0.06 19.53
C LYS A 98 -8.35 0.58 19.58
N TYR A 99 -8.26 1.72 20.25
CA TYR A 99 -7.08 2.56 20.28
C TYR A 99 -6.71 2.92 21.71
N ASP A 100 -5.42 2.87 22.03
CA ASP A 100 -4.89 3.42 23.26
C ASP A 100 -4.34 4.82 22.98
N ASN A 101 -5.05 5.85 23.46
CA ASN A 101 -4.67 7.24 23.26
C ASN A 101 -3.44 7.67 24.06
N LYS A 102 -3.02 6.91 25.09
CA LYS A 102 -1.80 7.22 25.85
C LYS A 102 -0.57 6.70 25.12
N THR A 103 -0.61 5.47 24.63
CA THR A 103 0.51 4.86 23.90
C THR A 103 0.49 5.20 22.40
N GLN A 104 -0.62 5.75 21.90
CA GLN A 104 -0.87 6.05 20.49
C GLN A 104 -0.78 4.77 19.62
N THR A 105 -1.36 3.67 20.10
CA THR A 105 -1.30 2.37 19.43
C THR A 105 -2.69 1.75 19.28
N ILE A 106 -2.89 1.04 18.17
CA ILE A 106 -4.05 0.16 17.99
C ILE A 106 -3.91 -1.03 18.95
N ILE A 107 -4.96 -1.32 19.70
CA ILE A 107 -4.98 -2.40 20.69
C ILE A 107 -5.23 -3.75 19.99
N GLU A 108 -6.16 -3.77 19.03
CA GLU A 108 -6.58 -4.97 18.31
C GLU A 108 -6.25 -4.82 16.82
N THR A 109 -5.10 -5.36 16.40
CA THR A 109 -4.61 -5.25 15.02
C THR A 109 -5.03 -6.41 14.12
N GLU A 110 -5.65 -7.47 14.67
CA GLU A 110 -6.07 -8.65 13.90
C GLU A 110 -6.87 -8.32 12.63
N PRO A 111 -7.86 -7.39 12.64
CA PRO A 111 -8.64 -7.07 11.45
C PRO A 111 -7.81 -6.56 10.26
N ILE A 112 -6.67 -5.94 10.54
CA ILE A 112 -5.72 -5.38 9.57
C ILE A 112 -4.44 -6.22 9.44
N THR A 113 -4.51 -7.51 9.79
CA THR A 113 -3.45 -8.47 9.43
C THR A 113 -3.69 -9.03 8.03
N LEU A 114 -2.62 -9.42 7.33
CA LEU A 114 -2.76 -10.16 6.07
C LEU A 114 -3.48 -11.49 6.27
N LYS A 115 -3.26 -12.16 7.40
CA LYS A 115 -3.94 -13.40 7.79
C LYS A 115 -5.45 -13.26 7.74
N ASN A 116 -6.01 -12.19 8.32
CA ASN A 116 -7.46 -11.96 8.32
C ASN A 116 -8.01 -11.91 6.89
N PHE A 117 -7.34 -11.17 6.01
CA PHE A 117 -7.74 -11.06 4.60
C PHE A 117 -7.64 -12.40 3.85
N PHE A 118 -6.46 -13.05 3.88
CA PHE A 118 -6.21 -14.27 3.11
C PHE A 118 -7.06 -15.46 3.56
N ASN A 119 -7.42 -15.52 4.84
CA ASN A 119 -8.32 -16.54 5.38
C ASN A 119 -9.80 -16.28 5.08
N HIS A 120 -10.16 -15.11 4.55
CA HIS A 120 -11.54 -14.83 4.23
C HIS A 120 -12.06 -15.81 3.15
N LYS A 121 -13.29 -16.28 3.35
CA LYS A 121 -13.93 -17.30 2.51
C LYS A 121 -14.05 -16.92 1.03
N ASP A 122 -13.99 -15.63 0.71
CA ASP A 122 -14.11 -15.13 -0.68
C ASP A 122 -12.74 -14.97 -1.36
N VAL A 123 -11.65 -15.01 -0.58
CA VAL A 123 -10.27 -14.90 -1.09
C VAL A 123 -9.69 -16.29 -1.35
N LYS A 124 -9.74 -17.18 -0.35
CA LYS A 124 -9.27 -18.59 -0.42
C LYS A 124 -7.86 -18.76 -1.00
N ILE A 125 -6.94 -17.85 -0.70
CA ILE A 125 -5.54 -17.98 -1.05
C ILE A 125 -4.79 -18.30 0.25
N ILE A 126 -4.17 -19.49 0.32
CA ILE A 126 -3.31 -19.84 1.46
C ILE A 126 -2.15 -18.86 1.49
N PHE A 127 -1.88 -18.25 2.64
CA PHE A 127 -0.68 -17.45 2.85
C PHE A 127 -0.20 -17.60 4.29
N ASN A 128 1.05 -18.05 4.44
CA ASN A 128 1.76 -18.09 5.72
C ASN A 128 3.27 -17.98 5.48
N ASN A 129 4.07 -18.12 6.54
CA ASN A 129 5.54 -18.04 6.46
C ASN A 129 6.25 -19.12 5.61
N THR A 130 5.52 -20.14 5.14
CA THR A 130 6.07 -21.22 4.32
C THR A 130 5.35 -21.43 3.00
N CYS A 131 4.10 -20.96 2.85
CA CYS A 131 3.26 -21.28 1.71
C CYS A 131 2.49 -20.07 1.16
N ILE A 132 2.26 -20.09 -0.16
CA ILE A 132 1.37 -19.18 -0.89
C ILE A 132 0.60 -19.95 -1.97
N ALA A 133 -0.73 -19.76 -2.02
CA ALA A 133 -1.63 -20.50 -2.91
C ALA A 133 -1.47 -22.02 -2.78
N ASP A 134 -0.98 -22.71 -3.82
CA ASP A 134 -0.77 -24.16 -3.85
C ASP A 134 0.72 -24.55 -3.68
N LYS A 135 1.58 -23.61 -3.28
CA LYS A 135 3.03 -23.82 -3.16
C LYS A 135 3.55 -23.55 -1.76
N CYS A 136 4.46 -24.40 -1.32
CA CYS A 136 5.19 -24.30 -0.07
C CYS A 136 6.71 -24.36 -0.30
N ASN A 137 7.49 -23.83 0.63
CA ASN A 137 8.97 -23.87 0.58
C ASN A 137 9.47 -25.30 0.30
N GLY A 138 10.31 -25.43 -0.73
CA GLY A 138 10.79 -26.72 -1.23
C GLY A 138 10.01 -27.24 -2.45
N ASP A 139 8.83 -26.69 -2.74
CA ASP A 139 8.11 -27.06 -3.96
C ASP A 139 8.84 -26.62 -5.22
N LEU A 140 8.62 -27.39 -6.29
CA LEU A 140 9.29 -27.19 -7.56
C LEU A 140 8.56 -26.18 -8.45
N CYS A 141 9.31 -25.24 -8.99
CA CYS A 141 8.95 -24.46 -10.17
C CYS A 141 9.92 -24.81 -11.30
N ASN A 142 9.42 -25.40 -12.40
CA ASN A 142 10.24 -25.82 -13.54
C ASN A 142 11.42 -26.73 -13.14
N GLY A 143 11.15 -27.70 -12.26
CA GLY A 143 12.13 -28.68 -11.81
C GLY A 143 13.18 -28.16 -10.81
N LYS A 144 13.02 -26.93 -10.30
CA LYS A 144 13.91 -26.35 -9.28
C LYS A 144 13.11 -25.97 -8.04
N GLU A 145 13.64 -26.30 -6.87
CA GLU A 145 13.08 -25.89 -5.59
C GLU A 145 13.07 -24.36 -5.46
N ARG A 146 11.97 -23.85 -4.92
CA ARG A 146 11.77 -22.43 -4.62
C ARG A 146 11.42 -22.24 -3.16
N ILE A 147 11.54 -20.99 -2.72
CA ILE A 147 11.08 -20.58 -1.40
C ILE A 147 10.27 -19.29 -1.52
N LEU A 148 9.50 -19.02 -0.48
CA LEU A 148 8.65 -17.86 -0.32
C LEU A 148 9.43 -16.67 0.20
N TYR A 149 9.24 -15.53 -0.47
CA TYR A 149 9.75 -14.22 -0.08
C TYR A 149 8.58 -13.30 0.19
N PHE A 150 8.74 -12.49 1.24
CA PHE A 150 7.80 -11.45 1.61
C PHE A 150 8.54 -10.12 1.72
N ARG A 151 8.05 -9.12 0.99
CA ARG A 151 8.59 -7.76 1.03
C ARG A 151 7.47 -6.75 1.23
N VAL A 152 7.81 -5.70 1.96
CA VAL A 152 6.98 -4.53 2.15
C VAL A 152 7.83 -3.32 1.81
N ASN A 153 7.36 -2.50 0.87
CA ASN A 153 8.08 -1.30 0.41
C ASN A 153 9.52 -1.63 -0.04
N ASP A 154 9.63 -2.70 -0.84
CA ASP A 154 10.89 -3.27 -1.37
C ASP A 154 11.90 -3.77 -0.34
N LYS A 155 11.57 -3.77 0.95
CA LYS A 155 12.39 -4.33 2.02
C LYS A 155 11.88 -5.71 2.42
N GLN A 156 12.82 -6.62 2.70
CA GLN A 156 12.50 -7.93 3.26
C GLN A 156 11.74 -7.78 4.57
N ASN A 157 10.67 -8.56 4.75
CA ASN A 157 9.89 -8.62 5.97
C ASN A 157 9.67 -10.11 6.35
N HIS A 158 9.62 -10.40 7.65
CA HIS A 158 9.53 -11.76 8.19
C HIS A 158 8.25 -12.01 9.02
N GLU A 159 7.29 -11.08 9.01
CA GLU A 159 6.02 -11.20 9.73
C GLU A 159 4.97 -11.98 8.94
N PHE A 160 5.10 -12.04 7.61
CA PHE A 160 4.23 -12.80 6.69
C PHE A 160 2.74 -12.58 6.93
N GLU A 161 1.98 -13.63 7.26
CA GLU A 161 0.54 -13.55 7.51
C GLU A 161 0.21 -12.66 8.71
N ASN A 162 1.14 -12.52 9.67
CA ASN A 162 0.95 -11.69 10.84
C ASN A 162 1.30 -10.22 10.59
N TYR A 163 1.75 -9.87 9.37
CA TYR A 163 2.04 -8.49 9.01
C TYR A 163 0.78 -7.63 9.15
N VAL A 164 0.90 -6.56 9.94
CA VAL A 164 -0.12 -5.51 10.09
C VAL A 164 0.17 -4.43 9.06
N TRP A 165 -0.65 -4.38 8.02
CA TRP A 165 -0.41 -3.52 6.87
C TRP A 165 -0.84 -2.08 7.13
N LYS A 166 -0.16 -1.15 6.44
CA LYS A 166 -0.32 0.29 6.60
C LYS A 166 -0.72 0.94 5.29
N ASP A 167 -1.22 2.16 5.41
CA ASP A 167 -1.65 2.91 4.26
C ASP A 167 -0.46 3.21 3.33
N GLY A 168 -0.67 2.98 2.04
CA GLY A 168 0.34 3.13 1.00
C GLY A 168 1.42 2.04 0.96
N ASP A 169 1.33 0.99 1.79
CA ASP A 169 2.27 -0.12 1.70
C ASP A 169 2.22 -0.78 0.31
N LYS A 170 3.39 -1.20 -0.17
CA LYS A 170 3.55 -2.02 -1.37
C LYS A 170 4.04 -3.40 -0.98
N ILE A 171 3.12 -4.34 -0.96
CA ILE A 171 3.35 -5.71 -0.52
C ILE A 171 3.68 -6.58 -1.74
N LYS A 172 4.75 -7.37 -1.63
CA LYS A 172 5.15 -8.35 -2.64
C LYS A 172 5.33 -9.72 -1.97
N ILE A 173 4.54 -10.69 -2.43
CA ILE A 173 4.60 -12.09 -2.01
C ILE A 173 5.07 -12.92 -3.20
N ILE A 174 6.26 -13.50 -3.11
CA ILE A 174 6.92 -14.10 -4.27
C ILE A 174 7.43 -15.49 -3.92
N PHE A 175 6.97 -16.51 -4.64
CA PHE A 175 7.48 -17.87 -4.56
C PHE A 175 8.32 -18.17 -5.81
N ASP A 176 9.64 -17.97 -5.68
CA ASP A 176 10.60 -18.15 -6.78
C ASP A 176 12.04 -18.35 -6.26
N GLN A 177 13.04 -18.07 -7.10
CA GLN A 177 14.45 -18.05 -6.71
C GLN A 177 14.72 -16.98 -5.67
N PRO A 178 15.75 -17.20 -4.82
CA PRO A 178 16.34 -16.12 -4.04
C PRO A 178 16.63 -14.91 -4.88
N PHE A 179 16.11 -13.78 -4.42
CA PHE A 179 16.60 -12.50 -4.89
C PHE A 179 18.09 -12.44 -4.57
N PRO A 180 18.95 -12.03 -5.52
CA PRO A 180 20.29 -11.66 -5.16
C PRO A 180 20.20 -10.57 -4.08
N GLU A 181 20.92 -10.75 -2.98
CA GLU A 181 21.05 -9.73 -1.95
C GLU A 181 21.56 -8.44 -2.62
N GLN A 182 20.85 -7.34 -2.38
CA GLN A 182 21.24 -6.00 -2.86
C GLN A 182 21.99 -5.25 -1.77
#